data_AF-A0AAV5LTV5-F1
#
_entry.id   AF-A0AAV5LTV5-F1
#
_cell.length_a   1.000
_cell.length_b   1.000
_cell.length_c   1.000
_cell.angle_alpha   90.00
_cell.angle_beta   90.00
_cell.angle_gamma   90.00
#
_symmetry.space_group_name_H-M   'P 1'
#
loop_
_entity.id
_entity.type
_entity.pdbx_description
1 polymer ?
#
loop_
_entity_poly.entity_id
_entity_poly.type
_entity_poly.pdbx_seq_one_letter_code
_entity_poly.pdbx_strand_id
1 'polypeptide(L)'
;MGSGTPNFDDLPNDCLALIISLTSPLDACRSSLVSKSFNSAASSDTLWDKFLPADYHNLVPASPSFSSLKSLYLSLCDHPVLIEDGKKSFSLDKRSGKKCYMLASRNLAIAWGDTPHYWRWISIPDSRFPEVAELLFVCWFEITGRIDSCNLSLMTRCNAFLVFKLVANA
;
A
#
# COMPACT_ATOMS: atom_id res chain seq x y z
N MET A 1 47.01 8.79 -23.43
CA MET A 1 46.17 9.27 -22.33
C MET A 1 44.78 8.68 -22.54
N GLY A 2 44.44 7.61 -21.81
CA GLY A 2 43.14 6.96 -21.97
C GLY A 2 42.05 7.86 -21.42
N SER A 3 41.13 8.32 -22.28
CA SER A 3 39.89 8.94 -21.85
C SER A 3 39.03 7.85 -21.22
N GLY A 4 39.21 7.61 -19.92
CA GLY A 4 38.32 6.76 -19.15
C GLY A 4 36.91 7.33 -19.27
N THR A 5 36.00 6.57 -19.86
CA THR A 5 34.58 6.91 -19.82
C THR A 5 34.15 6.95 -18.36
N PRO A 6 33.54 8.04 -17.87
CA PRO A 6 33.13 8.13 -16.48
C PRO A 6 32.21 6.95 -16.14
N ASN A 7 32.54 6.20 -15.08
CA ASN A 7 31.76 5.07 -14.62
C ASN A 7 30.82 5.52 -13.48
N PHE A 8 29.62 4.94 -13.41
CA PHE A 8 28.70 5.18 -12.30
C PHE A 8 29.27 4.74 -10.95
N ASP A 9 30.20 3.78 -10.92
CA ASP A 9 30.87 3.37 -9.69
C ASP A 9 31.81 4.46 -9.12
N ASP A 10 32.15 5.50 -9.89
CA ASP A 10 32.97 6.63 -9.44
C ASP A 10 32.13 7.70 -8.70
N LEU A 11 30.80 7.59 -8.70
CA LEU A 11 29.91 8.53 -8.02
C LEU A 11 29.87 8.28 -6.50
N PRO A 12 29.76 9.34 -5.67
CA PRO A 12 29.46 9.17 -4.25
C PRO A 12 28.17 8.40 -4.03
N ASN A 13 28.15 7.55 -3.01
CA ASN A 13 27.00 6.71 -2.69
C ASN A 13 25.70 7.52 -2.52
N ASP A 14 25.78 8.70 -1.91
CA ASP A 14 24.62 9.57 -1.70
C ASP A 14 24.06 10.13 -3.01
N CYS A 15 24.93 10.40 -3.99
CA CYS A 15 24.49 10.80 -5.33
C CYS A 15 23.76 9.65 -6.04
N LEU A 16 24.30 8.43 -5.95
CA LEU A 16 23.63 7.23 -6.48
C LEU A 16 22.29 6.99 -5.79
N ALA A 17 22.24 7.07 -4.45
CA ALA A 17 21.02 6.90 -3.68
C ALA A 17 19.97 7.95 -4.05
N LEU A 18 20.37 9.21 -4.22
CA LEU A 18 19.48 10.27 -4.69
C LEU A 18 18.93 9.98 -6.08
N ILE A 19 19.77 9.61 -7.05
CA ILE A 19 19.33 9.26 -8.41
C ILE A 19 18.31 8.12 -8.37
N ILE A 20 18.61 7.05 -7.63
CA ILE A 20 17.73 5.88 -7.53
C ILE A 20 16.42 6.25 -6.81
N SER A 21 16.45 7.16 -5.82
CA SER A 21 15.24 7.62 -5.11
C SER A 21 14.23 8.36 -6.00
N LEU A 22 14.67 8.85 -7.17
CA LEU A 22 13.80 9.48 -8.17
C LEU A 22 13.10 8.46 -9.10
N THR A 23 13.37 7.17 -8.91
CA THR A 23 12.75 6.06 -9.65
C THR A 23 11.63 5.42 -8.83
N SER A 24 11.27 4.16 -9.11
CA SER A 24 10.32 3.39 -8.30
C SER A 24 11.03 2.47 -7.28
N PRO A 25 10.36 2.08 -6.18
CA PRO A 25 10.86 1.06 -5.26
C PRO A 25 11.26 -0.26 -5.96
N LEU A 26 10.53 -0.64 -7.02
CA LEU A 26 10.87 -1.79 -7.84
C LEU A 26 12.19 -1.58 -8.60
N ASP A 27 12.38 -0.41 -9.19
CA ASP A 27 13.59 -0.09 -9.94
C ASP A 27 14.80 0.02 -9.00
N ALA A 28 14.64 0.59 -7.80
CA ALA A 28 15.67 0.56 -6.77
C ALA A 28 16.11 -0.87 -6.42
N CYS A 29 15.15 -1.79 -6.24
CA CYS A 29 15.46 -3.20 -6.01
C CYS A 29 16.24 -3.81 -7.19
N ARG A 30 15.87 -3.49 -8.44
CA ARG A 30 16.59 -3.98 -9.63
C ARG A 30 17.99 -3.39 -9.75
N SER A 31 18.14 -2.09 -9.48
CA SER A 31 19.43 -1.40 -9.45
C SER A 31 20.40 -2.07 -8.48
N SER A 32 19.91 -2.57 -7.33
CA SER A 32 20.75 -3.25 -6.34
C SER A 32 21.51 -4.48 -6.85
N LEU A 33 21.11 -5.03 -8.01
CA LEU A 33 21.72 -6.21 -8.64
C LEU A 33 22.83 -5.85 -9.65
N VAL A 34 23.05 -4.56 -9.93
CA VAL A 34 23.97 -4.11 -10.99
C VAL A 34 25.44 -4.16 -10.52
N SER A 35 25.74 -3.57 -9.37
CA SER A 35 27.08 -3.54 -8.77
C SER A 35 27.01 -3.41 -7.25
N LYS A 36 28.15 -3.55 -6.55
CA LYS A 36 28.21 -3.34 -5.10
C LYS A 36 27.86 -1.90 -4.70
N SER A 37 28.27 -0.93 -5.50
CA SER A 37 27.97 0.49 -5.27
C SER A 37 26.46 0.74 -5.38
N PHE A 38 25.82 0.22 -6.43
CA PHE A 38 24.36 0.29 -6.57
C PHE A 38 23.63 -0.49 -5.46
N ASN A 39 24.15 -1.63 -5.02
CA ASN A 39 23.56 -2.40 -3.93
C ASN A 39 23.54 -1.61 -2.61
N SER A 40 24.67 -0.97 -2.28
CA SER A 40 24.81 -0.12 -1.10
C SER A 40 23.86 1.08 -1.17
N ALA A 41 23.84 1.79 -2.30
CA ALA A 41 22.97 2.94 -2.52
C ALA A 41 21.49 2.56 -2.45
N ALA A 42 21.07 1.49 -3.14
CA ALA A 42 19.69 1.01 -3.19
C ALA A 42 19.17 0.45 -1.85
N SER A 43 20.05 0.21 -0.88
CA SER A 43 19.69 -0.29 0.44
C SER A 43 19.75 0.80 1.53
N SER A 44 20.10 2.05 1.15
CA SER A 44 20.23 3.16 2.08
C SER A 44 18.89 3.71 2.57
N ASP A 45 18.78 3.96 3.87
CA ASP A 45 17.58 4.55 4.46
C ASP A 45 17.26 5.95 3.91
N THR A 46 18.26 6.74 3.53
CA THR A 46 18.06 8.05 2.88
C THR A 46 17.22 7.96 1.60
N LEU A 47 17.33 6.85 0.88
CA LEU A 47 16.53 6.55 -0.32
C LEU A 47 15.14 6.03 0.06
N TRP A 48 15.06 5.08 1.00
CA TRP A 48 13.79 4.48 1.39
C TRP A 48 12.86 5.47 2.11
N ASP A 49 13.41 6.48 2.78
CA ASP A 49 12.69 7.64 3.30
C ASP A 49 11.89 8.36 2.20
N LYS A 50 12.46 8.50 0.99
CA LYS A 50 11.77 9.15 -0.15
C LYS A 50 10.63 8.32 -0.73
N PHE A 51 10.65 7.00 -0.53
CA PHE A 51 9.59 6.10 -0.99
C PHE A 51 8.45 5.96 0.02
N LEU A 52 8.67 6.34 1.28
CA LEU A 52 7.62 6.36 2.28
C LEU A 52 6.74 7.61 2.11
N PRO A 53 5.42 7.52 2.35
CA PRO A 53 4.57 8.70 2.38
C PRO A 53 4.99 9.67 3.49
N ALA A 54 4.98 10.97 3.27
CA ALA A 54 5.43 11.95 4.27
C ALA A 54 4.72 11.87 5.63
N ASP A 55 3.49 11.36 5.65
CA ASP A 55 2.64 11.16 6.83
C ASP A 55 2.71 9.73 7.40
N TYR A 56 3.67 8.90 6.99
CA TYR A 56 3.75 7.50 7.42
C TYR A 56 3.85 7.33 8.94
N HIS A 57 4.47 8.28 9.65
CA HIS A 57 4.54 8.28 11.11
C HIS A 57 3.17 8.34 11.80
N ASN A 58 2.16 8.93 11.15
CA ASN A 58 0.79 8.98 11.67
C ASN A 58 0.01 7.70 11.35
N LEU A 59 0.47 6.90 10.39
CA LEU A 59 -0.20 5.70 9.88
C LEU A 59 0.37 4.42 10.49
N VAL A 60 1.59 4.46 11.01
CA VAL A 60 2.28 3.33 11.61
C VAL A 60 2.15 3.41 13.13
N PRO A 61 1.69 2.36 13.83
CA PRO A 61 1.75 2.32 15.29
C PRO A 61 3.20 2.52 15.74
N ALA A 62 3.43 3.19 16.87
CA ALA A 62 4.77 3.57 17.37
C ALA A 62 5.72 2.38 17.69
N SER A 63 5.42 1.16 17.26
CA SER A 63 5.93 -0.09 17.82
C SER A 63 6.06 -1.20 16.78
N PRO A 64 6.83 -0.97 15.70
CA PRO A 64 7.93 -1.92 15.52
C PRO A 64 9.27 -1.19 15.37
N SER A 65 10.27 -1.67 16.13
CA SER A 65 11.67 -1.33 15.91
C SER A 65 12.14 -2.00 14.62
N PHE A 66 11.85 -1.36 13.48
CA PHE A 66 12.35 -1.83 12.19
C PHE A 66 13.87 -1.61 12.12
N SER A 67 14.56 -2.58 11.55
CA SER A 67 16.02 -2.51 11.34
C SER A 67 16.43 -1.52 10.26
N SER A 68 15.51 -1.10 9.39
CA SER A 68 15.73 -0.17 8.27
C SER A 68 14.40 0.41 7.78
N LEU A 69 14.43 1.52 7.06
CA LEU A 69 13.24 2.07 6.39
C LEU A 69 12.76 1.16 5.25
N LYS A 70 13.67 0.39 4.63
CA LYS A 70 13.31 -0.65 3.66
C LYS A 70 12.42 -1.74 4.28
N SER A 71 12.77 -2.22 5.48
CA SER A 71 11.98 -3.25 6.17
C SER A 71 10.63 -2.71 6.66
N LEU A 72 10.58 -1.45 7.10
CA LEU A 72 9.32 -0.74 7.35
C LEU A 72 8.44 -0.67 6.07
N TYR A 73 9.02 -0.22 4.96
CA TYR A 73 8.31 -0.12 3.68
C TYR A 73 7.70 -1.47 3.26
N LEU A 74 8.50 -2.55 3.31
CA LEU A 74 8.03 -3.89 2.96
C LEU A 74 6.94 -4.39 3.92
N SER A 75 7.07 -4.09 5.22
CA SER A 75 6.03 -4.41 6.20
C SER A 75 4.71 -3.71 5.88
N LEU A 76 4.75 -2.42 5.51
CA LEU A 76 3.57 -1.67 5.07
C LEU A 76 2.96 -2.18 3.76
N CYS A 77 3.73 -2.87 2.92
CA CYS A 77 3.22 -3.51 1.72
C CYS A 77 2.51 -4.83 2.04
N ASP A 78 3.15 -5.66 2.86
CA ASP A 78 2.75 -7.05 3.09
C ASP A 78 1.74 -7.19 4.26
N HIS A 79 1.72 -6.23 5.19
CA HIS A 79 0.85 -6.19 6.37
C HIS A 79 0.02 -4.90 6.41
N PRO A 80 -1.20 -4.93 5.83
CA PRO A 80 -2.12 -3.80 5.89
C PRO A 80 -2.46 -3.40 7.33
N VAL A 81 -2.41 -2.11 7.61
CA VAL A 81 -2.68 -1.53 8.93
C VAL A 81 -4.14 -1.09 9.01
N LEU A 82 -4.85 -1.51 10.05
CA LEU A 82 -6.20 -1.02 10.32
C LEU A 82 -6.13 0.40 10.89
N ILE A 83 -6.91 1.31 10.30
CA ILE A 83 -7.01 2.72 10.70
C ILE A 83 -8.48 3.10 10.86
N GLU A 84 -8.75 4.28 11.43
CA GLU A 84 -10.11 4.79 11.67
C GLU A 84 -10.99 3.76 12.39
N ASP A 85 -10.51 3.25 13.53
CA ASP A 85 -11.24 2.27 14.35
C ASP A 85 -11.63 0.99 13.57
N GLY A 86 -10.70 0.54 12.70
CA GLY A 86 -10.90 -0.67 11.89
C GLY A 86 -11.86 -0.50 10.71
N LYS A 87 -12.32 0.72 10.41
CA LYS A 87 -13.23 0.99 9.28
C LYS A 87 -12.51 1.13 7.94
N LYS A 88 -11.19 1.25 7.96
CA LYS A 88 -10.34 1.26 6.77
C LYS A 88 -9.05 0.48 7.03
N SER A 89 -8.45 -0.05 5.98
CA SER A 89 -7.07 -0.56 6.02
C SER A 89 -6.18 0.23 5.07
N PHE A 90 -4.95 0.49 5.50
CA PHE A 90 -3.91 1.16 4.74
C PHE A 90 -2.78 0.18 4.40
N SER A 91 -2.26 0.26 3.17
CA SER A 91 -1.02 -0.42 2.77
C SER A 91 -0.33 0.37 1.66
N LEU A 92 0.90 -0.02 1.31
CA LEU A 92 1.60 0.51 0.14
C LEU A 92 1.54 -0.47 -1.02
N ASP A 93 1.39 0.05 -2.25
CA ASP A 93 1.66 -0.75 -3.45
C ASP A 93 3.16 -1.04 -3.52
N LYS A 94 3.52 -2.31 -3.46
CA LYS A 94 4.91 -2.76 -3.34
C LYS A 94 5.81 -2.24 -4.45
N ARG A 95 5.28 -2.07 -5.66
CA ARG A 95 6.06 -1.67 -6.85
C ARG A 95 6.26 -0.16 -6.95
N SER A 96 5.22 0.62 -6.62
CA SER A 96 5.19 2.07 -6.85
C SER A 96 5.29 2.91 -5.58
N GLY A 97 5.11 2.33 -4.39
CA GLY A 97 5.07 3.06 -3.12
C GLY A 97 3.81 3.90 -2.93
N LYS A 98 2.81 3.75 -3.80
CA LYS A 98 1.57 4.52 -3.73
C LYS A 98 0.67 3.99 -2.63
N LYS A 99 -0.10 4.88 -2.01
CA LYS A 99 -1.02 4.54 -0.93
C LYS A 99 -2.19 3.69 -1.47
N CYS A 100 -2.50 2.61 -0.77
CA CYS A 100 -3.66 1.76 -1.03
C CYS A 100 -4.57 1.78 0.19
N TYR A 101 -5.84 2.10 -0.03
CA TYR A 101 -6.87 2.04 1.00
C TYR A 101 -7.93 0.99 0.65
N MET A 102 -8.41 0.28 1.66
CA MET A 102 -9.61 -0.53 1.57
C MET A 102 -10.60 -0.06 2.62
N LEU A 103 -11.87 0.08 2.22
CA LEU A 103 -12.97 0.38 3.13
C LEU A 103 -13.54 -0.94 3.66
N ALA A 104 -13.82 -0.99 4.97
CA ALA A 104 -14.63 -2.06 5.52
C ALA A 104 -16.04 -1.98 4.92
N SER A 105 -16.71 -3.12 4.80
CA SER A 105 -18.12 -3.21 4.39
C SER A 105 -19.03 -2.30 5.23
N ARG A 106 -18.78 -2.23 6.54
CA ARG A 106 -19.44 -1.34 7.52
C ARG A 106 -19.20 0.16 7.29
N ASN A 107 -18.22 0.51 6.47
CA ASN A 107 -17.90 1.89 6.10
C ASN A 107 -18.43 2.26 4.70
N LEU A 108 -19.21 1.36 4.08
CA LEU A 108 -19.90 1.60 2.83
C LEU A 108 -21.37 1.91 3.12
N ALA A 109 -21.96 2.80 2.31
CA ALA A 109 -23.40 2.96 2.24
C ALA A 109 -23.94 1.89 1.29
N ILE A 110 -24.64 0.91 1.84
CA ILE A 110 -25.22 -0.22 1.09
C ILE A 110 -26.74 -0.06 1.10
N ALA A 111 -27.36 -0.07 -0.08
CA ALA A 111 -28.82 -0.02 -0.19
C ALA A 111 -29.44 -1.20 0.57
N TRP A 112 -30.29 -0.87 1.54
CA TRP A 112 -30.91 -1.79 2.48
C TRP A 112 -29.95 -2.66 3.30
N GLY A 113 -28.68 -2.24 3.48
CA GLY A 113 -27.66 -3.00 4.22
C GLY A 113 -28.05 -3.37 5.65
N ASP A 114 -28.95 -2.60 6.29
CA ASP A 114 -29.46 -2.87 7.64
C ASP A 114 -30.76 -3.70 7.64
N THR A 115 -31.21 -4.20 6.48
CA THR A 115 -32.42 -5.02 6.35
C THR A 115 -32.04 -6.51 6.28
N PRO A 116 -32.30 -7.31 7.33
CA PRO A 116 -31.83 -8.71 7.42
C PRO A 116 -32.37 -9.66 6.34
N HIS A 117 -33.48 -9.29 5.69
CA HIS A 117 -34.06 -10.05 4.57
C HIS A 117 -33.19 -9.99 3.31
N TYR A 118 -32.37 -8.95 3.18
CA TYR A 118 -31.58 -8.66 1.98
C TYR A 118 -30.09 -8.86 2.22
N TRP A 119 -29.63 -8.54 3.44
CA TRP A 119 -28.23 -8.60 3.81
C TRP A 119 -28.04 -9.25 5.17
N ARG A 120 -26.96 -10.01 5.31
CA ARG A 120 -26.46 -10.48 6.60
C ARG A 120 -25.07 -9.93 6.84
N TRP A 121 -24.80 -9.59 8.09
CA TRP A 121 -23.46 -9.21 8.51
C TRP A 121 -22.82 -10.41 9.18
N ILE A 122 -21.74 -10.89 8.58
CA ILE A 122 -21.08 -12.13 8.99
C ILE A 122 -19.59 -11.86 9.22
N SER A 123 -18.97 -12.72 10.03
CA SER A 123 -17.51 -12.77 10.13
C SER A 123 -16.99 -13.92 9.28
N ILE A 124 -15.93 -13.68 8.50
CA ILE A 124 -15.24 -14.71 7.72
C ILE A 124 -13.76 -14.72 8.08
N PRO A 125 -13.11 -15.90 8.21
CA PRO A 125 -11.69 -15.99 8.58
C PRO A 125 -10.74 -15.28 7.61
N ASP A 126 -11.11 -15.20 6.33
CA ASP A 126 -10.27 -14.62 5.27
C ASP A 126 -10.34 -13.08 5.23
N SER A 127 -11.23 -12.46 6.02
CA SER A 127 -11.42 -11.01 6.04
C SER A 127 -10.45 -10.33 7.00
N ARG A 128 -9.89 -9.21 6.54
CA ARG A 128 -9.10 -8.30 7.40
C ARG A 128 -9.98 -7.46 8.33
N PHE A 129 -11.28 -7.41 8.08
CA PHE A 129 -12.27 -6.68 8.87
C PHE A 129 -13.13 -7.65 9.68
N PRO A 130 -13.59 -7.26 10.89
CA PRO A 130 -14.40 -8.12 11.75
C PRO A 130 -15.70 -8.62 11.11
N GLU A 131 -16.33 -7.77 10.30
CA GLU A 131 -17.59 -8.06 9.62
C GLU A 131 -17.54 -7.74 8.12
N VAL A 132 -18.23 -8.56 7.34
CA VAL A 132 -18.50 -8.39 5.91
C VAL A 132 -20.00 -8.48 5.63
N ALA A 133 -20.44 -7.83 4.55
CA ALA A 133 -21.82 -7.89 4.10
C ALA A 133 -22.01 -9.11 3.16
N GLU A 134 -22.85 -10.05 3.58
CA GLU A 134 -23.33 -11.16 2.76
C GLU A 134 -24.65 -10.74 2.11
N LEU A 135 -24.67 -10.77 0.77
CA LEU A 135 -25.87 -10.50 -0.01
C LEU A 135 -26.73 -11.77 -0.08
N LEU A 136 -28.00 -11.68 0.34
CA LEU A 136 -28.96 -12.79 0.25
C LEU A 136 -29.79 -12.70 -1.02
N PHE A 137 -30.55 -11.62 -1.17
CA PHE A 137 -31.44 -11.39 -2.30
C PHE A 137 -31.82 -9.91 -2.36
N VAL A 138 -31.68 -9.26 -3.51
CA VAL A 138 -32.13 -7.86 -3.72
C VAL A 138 -32.67 -7.68 -5.13
N CYS A 139 -33.60 -6.75 -5.31
CA CYS A 139 -34.04 -6.29 -6.63
C CYS A 139 -33.26 -5.06 -7.15
N TRP A 140 -32.44 -4.44 -6.29
CA TRP A 140 -31.57 -3.30 -6.62
C TRP A 140 -30.28 -3.40 -5.81
N PHE A 141 -29.16 -3.17 -6.47
CA PHE A 141 -27.84 -3.34 -5.87
C PHE A 141 -27.05 -2.03 -6.03
N GLU A 142 -26.86 -1.33 -4.92
CA GLU A 142 -26.13 -0.07 -4.88
C GLU A 142 -25.24 -0.02 -3.64
N ILE A 143 -23.97 0.27 -3.87
CA ILE A 143 -22.95 0.39 -2.84
C ILE A 143 -22.14 1.66 -3.14
N THR A 144 -22.07 2.56 -2.17
CA THR A 144 -21.29 3.79 -2.26
C THR A 144 -20.24 3.81 -1.17
N GLY A 145 -19.01 4.18 -1.53
CA GLY A 145 -17.90 4.40 -0.60
C GLY A 145 -17.31 5.79 -0.80
N ARG A 146 -16.68 6.34 0.25
CA ARG A 146 -16.03 7.65 0.20
C ARG A 146 -14.60 7.56 0.74
N ILE A 147 -13.66 8.10 -0.02
CA ILE A 147 -12.27 8.31 0.40
C ILE A 147 -11.97 9.78 0.17
N ASP A 148 -11.40 10.44 1.17
CA ASP A 148 -10.94 11.81 1.02
C ASP A 148 -9.73 11.85 0.06
N SER A 149 -9.78 12.73 -0.94
CA SER A 149 -8.70 12.87 -1.91
C SER A 149 -7.40 13.34 -1.27
N CYS A 150 -7.43 14.02 -0.12
CA CYS A 150 -6.22 14.40 0.62
C CYS A 150 -5.42 13.19 1.13
N ASN A 151 -6.08 12.04 1.31
CA ASN A 151 -5.43 10.81 1.71
C ASN A 151 -4.75 10.11 0.53
N LEU A 152 -5.13 10.40 -0.71
CA LEU A 152 -4.60 9.75 -1.90
C LEU A 152 -3.23 10.32 -2.28
N SER A 153 -2.41 9.51 -2.93
CA SER A 153 -1.14 9.99 -3.49
C SER A 153 -1.39 11.04 -4.58
N LEU A 154 -0.75 12.20 -4.46
CA LEU A 154 -0.83 13.30 -5.42
C LEU A 154 -0.54 12.84 -6.85
N MET A 155 -1.24 13.46 -7.82
CA MET A 155 -1.07 13.25 -9.27
C MET A 155 -1.02 11.76 -9.70
N THR A 156 -1.77 10.90 -9.00
CA THR A 156 -1.78 9.46 -9.26
C THR A 156 -3.14 9.04 -9.80
N ARG A 157 -3.17 8.17 -10.82
CA ARG A 157 -4.41 7.50 -11.23
C ARG A 157 -4.74 6.43 -10.21
N CYS A 158 -5.88 6.58 -9.53
CA CYS A 158 -6.39 5.58 -8.60
C CYS A 158 -7.27 4.59 -9.35
N ASN A 159 -7.10 3.30 -9.06
CA ASN A 159 -8.02 2.27 -9.48
C ASN A 159 -8.92 1.90 -8.31
N ALA A 160 -10.21 1.76 -8.56
CA ALA A 160 -11.18 1.33 -7.57
C ALA A 160 -11.65 -0.09 -7.88
N PHE A 161 -11.71 -0.94 -6.86
CA PHE A 161 -12.12 -2.34 -6.98
C PHE A 161 -13.13 -2.67 -5.89
N LEU A 162 -14.16 -3.43 -6.25
CA LEU A 162 -15.03 -4.11 -5.29
C LEU A 162 -14.44 -5.50 -5.03
N VAL A 163 -14.10 -5.79 -3.77
CA VAL A 163 -13.58 -7.10 -3.36
C VAL A 163 -14.72 -7.92 -2.76
N PHE A 164 -15.00 -9.06 -3.36
CA PHE A 164 -16.07 -9.96 -2.94
C PHE A 164 -15.66 -11.43 -3.09
N LYS A 165 -16.37 -12.31 -2.39
CA LYS A 165 -16.24 -13.77 -2.51
C LYS A 165 -17.59 -14.31 -2.96
N LEU A 166 -17.58 -15.16 -3.99
CA LEU A 166 -18.78 -15.88 -4.38
C LEU A 166 -18.97 -17.07 -3.44
N VAL A 167 -20.18 -17.20 -2.91
CA VAL A 167 -20.59 -18.40 -2.17
C VAL A 167 -21.15 -19.37 -3.18
N ALA A 168 -20.59 -20.59 -3.24
CA ALA A 168 -21.16 -21.63 -4.08
C ALA A 168 -22.52 -22.05 -3.48
N ASN A 169 -23.56 -22.01 -4.28
CA ASN A 169 -24.83 -22.64 -3.92
C ASN A 169 -24.59 -24.16 -3.94
N ALA A 170 -24.76 -24.81 -2.78
CA ALA A 170 -24.84 -26.26 -2.68
C ALA A 170 -26.19 -26.76 -3.20
#